data_AF-A0A433IC50-F1
#
_entry.id   AF-A0A433IC50-F1
#
_cell.length_a   1.000
_cell.length_b   1.000
_cell.length_c   1.000
_cell.angle_alpha   90.00
_cell.angle_beta   90.00
_cell.angle_gamma   90.00
#
_symmetry.space_group_name_H-M   'P 1'
#
loop_
_entity.id
_entity.type
_entity.pdbx_description
1 polymer ?
#
loop_
_entity_poly.entity_id
_entity_poly.type
_entity_poly.pdbx_seq_one_letter_code
_entity_poly.pdbx_strand_id
1 'polypeptide(L)'
;MDRLQSWCSTGGPCSVVFKWSGVYAGFFQDNHLFDRNGRYLGWRDGRGEVWKYDGSWLGRVVDEHYLIRDLRALPQRRTPQVPPVPAQPPQAPPPRVARVPWPQCRDPLEDLLRLPATAELLGVWEAVAERLCLNADGSFQWSATEPAGSAIGTWELRGSELRLYWEGVEEPERCYAVIEFSGAAMLLRWLRKTGRSLPFWLYRRPDHNGPVDHVDESPAT
;
A
#
# COMPACT_ATOMS: atom_id res chain seq x y z
N MET A 1 -12.83 18.85 -30.11
CA MET A 1 -11.68 17.93 -30.02
C MET A 1 -10.53 18.72 -29.41
N ASP A 2 -10.55 18.85 -28.08
CA ASP A 2 -9.62 19.73 -27.37
C ASP A 2 -8.33 18.99 -27.03
N ARG A 3 -7.23 19.50 -27.59
CA ARG A 3 -5.86 19.06 -27.29
C ARG A 3 -5.48 19.51 -25.89
N LEU A 4 -5.60 18.63 -24.91
CA LEU A 4 -4.87 18.69 -23.63
C LEU A 4 -3.39 18.32 -23.81
N GLN A 5 -2.73 18.84 -24.84
CA GLN A 5 -1.29 18.64 -25.08
C GLN A 5 -0.57 19.96 -24.88
N SER A 6 -0.09 20.19 -23.64
CA SER A 6 1.15 20.91 -23.34
C SER A 6 1.22 21.13 -21.83
N TRP A 7 1.51 20.05 -21.11
CA TRP A 7 1.87 20.11 -19.69
C TRP A 7 3.14 19.28 -19.58
N CYS A 8 4.17 19.84 -18.93
CA CYS A 8 5.56 19.36 -18.76
C CYS A 8 6.58 19.99 -19.72
N SER A 9 7.10 21.15 -19.32
CA SER A 9 8.43 21.59 -19.75
C SER A 9 9.47 20.66 -19.11
N THR A 10 10.32 20.03 -19.92
CA THR A 10 11.56 19.26 -19.57
C THR A 10 11.51 17.78 -19.15
N GLY A 11 10.46 17.00 -19.44
CA GLY A 11 10.46 15.55 -19.25
C GLY A 11 9.67 14.86 -20.36
N GLY A 12 9.86 13.56 -20.61
CA GLY A 12 9.16 12.85 -21.68
C GLY A 12 7.63 12.81 -21.53
N PRO A 13 6.92 12.07 -22.40
CA PRO A 13 5.46 12.10 -22.45
C PRO A 13 4.84 11.75 -21.09
N CYS A 14 4.14 12.73 -20.50
CA CYS A 14 3.41 12.60 -19.24
C CYS A 14 1.92 12.38 -19.53
N SER A 15 1.29 11.40 -18.88
CA SER A 15 -0.15 11.16 -19.01
C SER A 15 -0.78 10.86 -17.66
N VAL A 16 -1.90 11.51 -17.37
CA VAL A 16 -2.60 11.34 -16.09
C VAL A 16 -3.44 10.06 -16.05
N VAL A 17 -3.57 9.51 -14.86
CA VAL A 17 -4.30 8.28 -14.56
C VAL A 17 -5.34 8.54 -13.48
N PHE A 18 -6.54 8.01 -13.69
CA PHE A 18 -7.67 8.14 -12.79
C PHE A 18 -8.13 6.77 -12.30
N LYS A 19 -8.67 6.77 -11.08
CA LYS A 19 -9.49 5.69 -10.58
C LYS A 19 -10.80 5.61 -11.39
N TRP A 20 -11.44 4.46 -11.38
CA TRP A 20 -12.75 4.23 -12.03
C TRP A 20 -13.84 5.11 -11.41
N SER A 21 -13.68 5.47 -10.13
CA SER A 21 -14.47 6.49 -9.42
C SER A 21 -14.31 7.91 -9.97
N GLY A 22 -13.35 8.15 -10.87
CA GLY A 22 -13.06 9.46 -11.45
C GLY A 22 -12.07 10.31 -10.65
N VAL A 23 -11.61 9.82 -9.50
CA VAL A 23 -10.60 10.48 -8.66
C VAL A 23 -9.21 10.37 -9.31
N TYR A 24 -8.45 11.46 -9.30
CA TYR A 24 -7.07 11.47 -9.79
C TYR A 24 -6.19 10.52 -8.96
N ALA A 25 -5.57 9.55 -9.62
CA ALA A 25 -4.77 8.52 -8.98
C ALA A 25 -3.26 8.85 -9.02
N GLY A 26 -2.80 9.40 -10.14
CA GLY A 26 -1.39 9.60 -10.42
C GLY A 26 -1.13 9.77 -11.90
N PHE A 27 0.06 9.42 -12.36
CA PHE A 27 0.49 9.71 -13.72
C PHE A 27 1.55 8.72 -14.21
N PHE A 28 1.61 8.55 -15.53
CA PHE A 28 2.75 7.94 -16.21
C PHE A 28 3.74 9.01 -16.63
N GLN A 29 5.02 8.75 -16.41
CA GLN A 29 6.14 9.50 -17.00
C GLN A 29 7.17 8.49 -17.51
N ASP A 30 7.53 8.57 -18.79
CA ASP A 30 8.48 7.65 -19.43
C ASP A 30 8.12 6.17 -19.18
N ASN A 31 6.82 5.86 -19.29
CA ASN A 31 6.20 4.57 -18.99
C ASN A 31 6.29 4.06 -17.54
N HIS A 32 6.79 4.86 -16.60
CA HIS A 32 6.72 4.55 -15.18
C HIS A 32 5.44 5.14 -14.59
N LEU A 33 4.69 4.35 -13.84
CA LEU A 33 3.49 4.74 -13.11
C LEU A 33 3.88 5.29 -11.74
N PHE A 34 3.41 6.48 -11.42
CA PHE A 34 3.55 7.12 -10.12
C PHE A 34 2.18 7.44 -9.53
N ASP A 35 2.06 7.49 -8.21
CA ASP A 35 0.89 8.07 -7.56
C ASP A 35 0.89 9.60 -7.62
N ARG A 36 -0.19 10.22 -7.14
CA ARG A 36 -0.35 11.68 -7.11
C ARG A 36 0.78 12.45 -6.37
N ASN A 37 1.56 11.78 -5.54
CA ASN A 37 2.67 12.36 -4.78
C ASN A 37 4.03 12.03 -5.39
N GLY A 38 4.08 11.34 -6.55
CA GLY A 38 5.33 11.00 -7.24
C GLY A 38 5.98 9.71 -6.73
N ARG A 39 5.26 8.89 -5.93
CA ARG A 39 5.76 7.58 -5.50
C ARG A 39 5.60 6.57 -6.63
N TYR A 40 6.68 5.85 -6.93
CA TYR A 40 6.68 4.80 -7.95
C TYR A 40 5.75 3.64 -7.57
N LEU A 41 4.81 3.32 -8.46
CA LEU A 41 3.85 2.22 -8.31
C LEU A 41 4.17 1.04 -9.22
N GLY A 42 4.86 1.27 -10.34
CA GLY A 42 5.08 0.25 -11.36
C GLY A 42 5.39 0.82 -12.72
N TRP A 43 5.30 0.02 -13.78
CA TRP A 43 5.61 0.45 -15.15
C TRP A 43 4.61 -0.11 -16.16
N ARG A 44 4.51 0.56 -17.30
CA ARG A 44 3.76 0.13 -18.49
C ARG A 44 4.73 -0.40 -19.53
N ASP A 45 4.40 -1.51 -20.16
CA ASP A 45 5.22 -2.05 -21.24
C ASP A 45 4.74 -1.59 -22.63
N GLY A 46 5.44 -2.02 -23.68
CA GLY A 46 5.09 -1.69 -25.07
C GLY A 46 3.76 -2.27 -25.57
N ARG A 47 3.11 -3.17 -24.82
CA ARG A 47 1.78 -3.73 -25.11
C ARG A 47 0.68 -2.99 -24.36
N GLY A 48 1.01 -2.00 -23.54
CA GLY A 48 0.06 -1.29 -22.69
C GLY A 48 -0.34 -2.06 -21.43
N GLU A 49 0.35 -3.16 -21.11
CA GLU A 49 0.18 -3.88 -19.85
C GLU A 49 0.90 -3.11 -18.74
N VAL A 50 0.25 -3.00 -17.59
CA VAL A 50 0.80 -2.32 -16.42
C VAL A 50 1.19 -3.35 -15.38
N TRP A 51 2.40 -3.20 -14.87
CA TRP A 51 3.06 -4.06 -13.92
C TRP A 51 3.36 -3.26 -12.67
N LYS A 52 3.11 -3.84 -11.50
CA LYS A 52 3.42 -3.27 -10.20
C LYS A 52 4.94 -3.27 -9.99
N TYR A 53 5.45 -2.44 -9.09
CA TYR A 53 6.88 -2.41 -8.73
C TYR A 53 7.44 -3.77 -8.30
N ASP A 54 6.62 -4.69 -7.77
CA ASP A 54 7.02 -6.05 -7.37
C ASP A 54 6.96 -7.07 -8.52
N GLY A 55 6.64 -6.60 -9.73
CA GLY A 55 6.54 -7.41 -10.94
C GLY A 55 5.21 -8.13 -11.12
N SER A 56 4.24 -7.99 -10.21
CA SER A 56 2.89 -8.52 -10.42
C SER A 56 2.12 -7.71 -11.47
N TRP A 57 1.30 -8.39 -12.27
CA TRP A 57 0.45 -7.70 -13.24
C TRP A 57 -0.68 -6.91 -12.54
N LEU A 58 -0.75 -5.60 -12.82
CA LEU A 58 -1.82 -4.72 -12.32
C LEU A 58 -3.01 -4.70 -13.25
N GLY A 59 -2.80 -4.78 -14.57
CA GLY A 59 -3.87 -4.68 -15.54
C GLY A 59 -3.41 -4.10 -16.86
N ARG A 60 -4.32 -3.45 -17.57
CA ARG A 60 -4.03 -2.71 -18.81
C ARG A 60 -4.63 -1.31 -18.76
N VAL A 61 -4.03 -0.38 -19.49
CA VAL A 61 -4.60 0.95 -19.67
C VAL A 61 -5.78 0.87 -20.65
N VAL A 62 -6.90 1.50 -20.31
CA VAL A 62 -8.09 1.67 -21.15
C VAL A 62 -8.51 3.13 -21.18
N ASP A 63 -9.11 3.56 -22.30
CA ASP A 63 -9.51 4.95 -22.55
C ASP A 63 -8.40 5.95 -22.19
N GLU A 64 -7.14 5.57 -22.49
CA GLU A 64 -5.89 6.32 -22.25
C GLU A 64 -5.54 6.63 -20.78
N HIS A 65 -6.50 6.53 -19.86
CA HIS A 65 -6.44 7.18 -18.55
C HIS A 65 -6.86 6.32 -17.37
N TYR A 66 -7.36 5.10 -17.61
CA TYR A 66 -7.86 4.22 -16.56
C TYR A 66 -7.13 2.89 -16.60
N LEU A 67 -6.99 2.23 -15.45
CA LEU A 67 -6.48 0.87 -15.39
C LEU A 67 -7.63 -0.09 -15.12
N ILE A 68 -7.60 -1.24 -15.78
CA ILE A 68 -8.55 -2.31 -15.57
C ILE A 68 -7.84 -3.64 -15.38
N ARG A 69 -8.32 -4.42 -14.40
CA ARG A 69 -7.88 -5.78 -14.15
C ARG A 69 -9.03 -6.75 -14.34
N ASP A 70 -8.91 -7.64 -15.32
CA ASP A 70 -9.83 -8.78 -15.48
C ASP A 70 -9.58 -9.76 -14.32
N LEU A 71 -10.65 -10.10 -13.60
CA LEU A 71 -10.60 -11.00 -12.44
C LEU A 71 -10.42 -12.47 -12.84
N ARG A 72 -10.69 -12.82 -14.10
CA ARG A 72 -10.53 -14.18 -14.64
C ARG A 72 -9.12 -14.43 -15.17
N ALA A 73 -8.33 -13.38 -15.36
CA ALA A 73 -6.96 -13.51 -15.81
C ALA A 73 -6.12 -14.20 -14.73
N LEU A 74 -5.33 -15.19 -15.15
CA LEU A 74 -4.40 -15.86 -14.26
C LEU A 74 -3.36 -14.87 -13.70
N PRO A 75 -2.84 -15.09 -12.47
CA PRO A 75 -1.73 -14.31 -11.95
C PRO A 75 -0.53 -14.35 -12.91
N GLN A 76 -0.04 -13.18 -13.28
CA GLN A 76 1.15 -13.03 -14.13
C GLN A 76 2.22 -12.25 -13.38
N ARG A 77 3.49 -12.58 -13.66
CA ARG A 77 4.66 -11.94 -13.07
C ARG A 77 5.70 -11.61 -14.12
N ARG A 78 6.45 -10.54 -13.87
CA ARG A 78 7.69 -10.16 -14.55
C ARG A 78 8.77 -9.83 -13.54
N THR A 79 10.01 -9.79 -14.00
CA THR A 79 11.12 -9.29 -13.20
C THR A 79 10.88 -7.82 -12.84
N PRO A 80 10.92 -7.45 -11.55
CA PRO A 80 10.86 -6.05 -11.11
C PRO A 80 11.90 -5.19 -11.84
N GLN A 81 11.48 -4.00 -12.27
CA GLN A 81 12.42 -2.99 -12.77
C GLN A 81 13.01 -2.19 -11.62
N VAL A 82 14.25 -1.71 -11.81
CA VAL A 82 14.86 -0.76 -10.88
C VAL A 82 13.98 0.49 -10.85
N PRO A 83 13.47 0.90 -9.66
CA PRO A 83 12.64 2.09 -9.57
C PRO A 83 13.37 3.32 -10.14
N PRO A 84 12.69 4.14 -10.95
CA PRO A 84 13.25 5.39 -11.45
C PRO A 84 13.46 6.38 -10.30
N VAL A 85 14.19 7.46 -10.58
CA VAL A 85 14.22 8.62 -9.69
C VAL A 85 12.77 9.11 -9.51
N PRO A 86 12.34 9.43 -8.27
CA PRO A 86 11.01 9.98 -8.02
C PRO A 86 10.72 11.17 -8.94
N ALA A 87 9.55 11.13 -9.55
CA ALA A 87 9.08 12.18 -10.45
C ALA A 87 8.49 13.34 -9.66
N GLN A 88 8.72 14.58 -10.13
CA GLN A 88 7.93 15.70 -9.67
C GLN A 88 6.49 15.54 -10.19
N PRO A 89 5.47 15.49 -9.32
CA PRO A 89 4.10 15.31 -9.77
C PRO A 89 3.64 16.47 -10.66
N PRO A 90 2.90 16.20 -11.75
CA PRO A 90 2.17 17.25 -12.44
C PRO A 90 1.09 17.81 -11.52
N GLN A 91 0.62 19.02 -11.83
CA GLN A 91 -0.56 19.58 -11.15
C GLN A 91 -1.75 18.64 -11.34
N ALA A 92 -2.45 18.32 -10.24
CA ALA A 92 -3.58 17.42 -10.26
C ALA A 92 -4.71 17.97 -11.16
N PRO A 93 -5.18 17.20 -12.16
CA PRO A 93 -6.34 17.58 -12.95
C PRO A 93 -7.62 17.55 -12.11
N PRO A 94 -8.70 18.23 -12.54
CA PRO A 94 -10.00 18.12 -11.89
C PRO A 94 -10.50 16.66 -11.93
N PRO A 95 -11.30 16.23 -10.92
CA PRO A 95 -11.95 14.92 -10.94
C PRO A 95 -12.81 14.73 -12.19
N ARG A 96 -12.94 13.47 -12.62
CA ARG A 96 -13.80 13.06 -13.73
C ARG A 96 -15.08 12.42 -13.22
N VAL A 97 -16.07 12.25 -14.09
CA VAL A 97 -17.27 11.47 -13.80
C VAL A 97 -16.88 10.01 -13.58
N ALA A 98 -17.44 9.39 -12.54
CA ALA A 98 -17.27 7.97 -12.27
C ALA A 98 -17.75 7.12 -13.46
N ARG A 99 -16.98 6.09 -13.80
CA ARG A 99 -17.30 5.17 -14.89
C ARG A 99 -18.20 4.05 -14.37
N VAL A 100 -19.06 3.53 -15.24
CA VAL A 100 -19.89 2.36 -14.93
C VAL A 100 -18.98 1.15 -14.71
N PRO A 101 -19.12 0.39 -13.60
CA PRO A 101 -18.33 -0.81 -13.37
C PRO A 101 -18.46 -1.81 -14.52
N TRP A 102 -17.34 -2.34 -15.00
CA TRP A 102 -17.35 -3.37 -16.04
C TRP A 102 -17.45 -4.76 -15.37
N PRO A 103 -18.43 -5.60 -15.75
CA PRO A 103 -18.51 -6.97 -15.25
C PRO A 103 -17.17 -7.73 -15.29
N GLN A 104 -16.87 -8.46 -14.21
CA GLN A 104 -15.64 -9.26 -14.05
C GLN A 104 -14.33 -8.46 -14.11
N CYS A 105 -14.40 -7.15 -13.96
CA CYS A 105 -13.24 -6.30 -13.89
C CYS A 105 -13.25 -5.48 -12.60
N ARG A 106 -12.05 -5.12 -12.13
CA ARG A 106 -11.88 -4.16 -11.04
C ARG A 106 -10.87 -3.09 -11.40
N ASP A 107 -10.94 -1.99 -10.66
CA ASP A 107 -9.89 -0.98 -10.65
C ASP A 107 -8.75 -1.42 -9.72
N PRO A 108 -7.57 -1.76 -10.25
CA PRO A 108 -6.44 -2.15 -9.42
C PRO A 108 -5.88 -0.98 -8.57
N LEU A 109 -6.17 0.27 -8.94
CA LEU A 109 -5.69 1.45 -8.21
C LEU A 109 -6.52 1.75 -6.96
N GLU A 110 -7.77 1.28 -6.88
CA GLU A 110 -8.52 1.36 -5.62
C GLU A 110 -7.87 0.53 -4.53
N ASP A 111 -7.43 -0.69 -4.86
CA ASP A 111 -6.71 -1.56 -3.94
C ASP A 111 -5.28 -1.04 -3.67
N LEU A 112 -4.54 -0.70 -4.72
CA LEU A 112 -3.12 -0.32 -4.61
C LEU A 112 -2.90 0.99 -3.84
N LEU A 113 -3.84 1.93 -3.95
CA LEU A 113 -3.76 3.24 -3.31
C LEU A 113 -4.64 3.34 -2.07
N ARG A 114 -5.20 2.23 -1.59
CA ARG A 114 -5.94 2.20 -0.34
C ARG A 114 -5.00 2.49 0.82
N LEU A 115 -5.36 3.48 1.61
CA LEU A 115 -4.74 3.70 2.93
C LEU A 115 -5.63 3.06 3.99
N PRO A 116 -5.05 2.50 5.06
CA PRO A 116 -5.84 1.99 6.17
C PRO A 116 -6.58 3.13 6.88
N ALA A 117 -7.77 2.86 7.40
CA ALA A 117 -8.33 3.67 8.48
C ALA A 117 -7.74 3.24 9.84
N THR A 118 -7.76 4.14 10.83
CA THR A 118 -7.27 3.87 12.20
C THR A 118 -7.86 2.58 12.78
N ALA A 119 -9.18 2.39 12.63
CA ALA A 119 -9.86 1.18 13.11
C ALA A 119 -9.37 -0.11 12.45
N GLU A 120 -8.92 -0.04 11.19
CA GLU A 120 -8.42 -1.21 10.45
C GLU A 120 -6.98 -1.58 10.80
N LEU A 121 -6.27 -0.74 11.56
CA LEU A 121 -4.95 -1.05 12.10
C LEU A 121 -5.01 -1.73 13.46
N LEU A 122 -6.16 -1.71 14.14
CA LEU A 122 -6.31 -2.30 15.47
C LEU A 122 -6.09 -3.81 15.45
N GLY A 123 -5.38 -4.34 16.45
CA GLY A 123 -5.11 -5.76 16.62
C GLY A 123 -3.63 -6.12 16.49
N VAL A 124 -3.37 -7.41 16.27
CA VAL A 124 -2.02 -7.98 16.24
C VAL A 124 -1.53 -8.16 14.81
N TRP A 125 -0.32 -7.68 14.57
CA TRP A 125 0.39 -7.76 13.31
C TRP A 125 1.73 -8.47 13.52
N GLU A 126 2.08 -9.41 12.64
CA GLU A 126 3.24 -10.28 12.81
C GLU A 126 4.09 -10.30 11.53
N ALA A 127 5.41 -10.28 11.72
CA ALA A 127 6.41 -10.72 10.75
C ALA A 127 7.13 -11.95 11.33
N VAL A 128 8.07 -12.52 10.57
CA VAL A 128 8.84 -13.71 10.98
C VAL A 128 9.46 -13.57 12.37
N ALA A 129 9.97 -12.38 12.71
CA ALA A 129 10.70 -12.14 13.96
C ALA A 129 10.10 -11.00 14.78
N GLU A 130 8.96 -10.43 14.39
CA GLU A 130 8.42 -9.21 15.00
C GLU A 130 6.91 -9.32 15.19
N ARG A 131 6.40 -8.71 16.25
CA ARG A 131 4.97 -8.61 16.55
C ARG A 131 4.66 -7.20 17.03
N LEU A 132 3.64 -6.59 16.44
CA LEU A 132 3.12 -5.28 16.75
C LEU A 132 1.63 -5.40 17.10
N CYS A 133 1.25 -5.02 18.32
CA CYS A 133 -0.14 -4.87 18.74
C CYS A 133 -0.50 -3.39 18.77
N LEU A 134 -1.55 -2.99 18.05
CA LEU A 134 -2.09 -1.63 18.04
C LEU A 134 -3.46 -1.64 18.74
N ASN A 135 -3.58 -0.90 19.84
CA ASN A 135 -4.78 -0.88 20.67
C ASN A 135 -5.66 0.35 20.38
N ALA A 136 -6.96 0.22 20.68
CA ALA A 136 -7.96 1.27 20.43
C ALA A 136 -7.77 2.52 21.30
N ASP A 137 -7.10 2.39 22.44
CA ASP A 137 -6.77 3.50 23.35
C ASP A 137 -5.55 4.31 22.89
N GLY A 138 -4.97 3.97 21.73
CA GLY A 138 -3.79 4.62 21.18
C GLY A 138 -2.47 4.07 21.73
N SER A 139 -2.49 3.03 22.56
CA SER A 139 -1.27 2.33 22.99
C SER A 139 -0.80 1.28 21.98
N PHE A 140 0.49 0.99 21.94
CA PHE A 140 1.04 -0.14 21.20
C PHE A 140 1.97 -1.00 22.05
N GLN A 141 2.13 -2.25 21.63
CA GLN A 141 3.16 -3.15 22.13
C GLN A 141 3.94 -3.72 20.94
N TRP A 142 5.26 -3.66 21.00
CA TRP A 142 6.16 -4.24 20.03
C TRP A 142 7.00 -5.31 20.72
N SER A 143 7.15 -6.46 20.09
CA SER A 143 8.10 -7.49 20.53
C SER A 143 8.82 -8.04 19.32
N ALA A 144 10.14 -8.12 19.40
CA ALA A 144 10.96 -8.78 18.39
C ALA A 144 11.74 -9.93 19.01
N THR A 145 12.02 -10.95 18.20
CA THR A 145 12.94 -12.02 18.57
C THR A 145 14.32 -11.39 18.76
N GLU A 146 15.07 -11.88 19.75
CA GLU A 146 16.36 -11.31 20.16
C GLU A 146 17.26 -10.91 18.97
N PRO A 147 18.00 -9.79 19.06
CA PRO A 147 18.27 -8.98 20.24
C PRO A 147 17.37 -7.73 20.41
N ALA A 148 16.35 -7.55 19.56
CA ALA A 148 15.64 -6.27 19.46
C ALA A 148 14.69 -5.95 20.63
N GLY A 149 14.39 -6.91 21.50
CA GLY A 149 13.65 -6.71 22.75
C GLY A 149 12.16 -6.39 22.55
N SER A 150 11.53 -5.92 23.63
CA SER A 150 10.14 -5.43 23.64
C SER A 150 10.09 -3.93 23.88
N ALA A 151 9.11 -3.26 23.28
CA ALA A 151 8.84 -1.85 23.51
C ALA A 151 7.34 -1.59 23.63
N ILE A 152 6.99 -0.52 24.30
CA ILE A 152 5.63 -0.04 24.47
C ILE A 152 5.58 1.47 24.22
N GLY A 153 4.39 2.00 24.05
CA GLY A 153 4.16 3.44 23.99
C GLY A 153 2.86 3.76 23.28
N THR A 154 2.81 4.89 22.57
CA THR A 154 1.61 5.34 21.86
C THR A 154 1.78 5.37 20.35
N TRP A 155 0.68 5.33 19.60
CA TRP A 155 0.71 5.36 18.15
C TRP A 155 -0.35 6.28 17.55
N GLU A 156 -0.09 6.73 16.34
CA GLU A 156 -1.05 7.49 15.53
C GLU A 156 -0.89 7.17 14.04
N LEU A 157 -1.97 7.36 13.29
CA LEU A 157 -1.97 7.30 11.83
C LEU A 157 -2.24 8.69 11.24
N ARG A 158 -1.30 9.23 10.47
CA ARG A 158 -1.41 10.52 9.78
C ARG A 158 -1.30 10.30 8.27
N GLY A 159 -2.44 10.19 7.59
CA GLY A 159 -2.47 9.89 6.16
C GLY A 159 -1.84 8.53 5.87
N SER A 160 -0.68 8.51 5.21
CA SER A 160 0.09 7.28 4.94
C SER A 160 1.21 7.02 5.95
N GLU A 161 1.31 7.79 7.04
CA GLU A 161 2.36 7.63 8.04
C GLU A 161 1.81 7.00 9.32
N LEU A 162 2.32 5.83 9.68
CA LEU A 162 2.15 5.22 11.00
C LEU A 162 3.30 5.69 11.89
N ARG A 163 2.99 6.41 12.97
CA ARG A 163 3.98 6.92 13.93
C ARG A 163 3.85 6.16 15.24
N LEU A 164 4.98 5.67 15.73
CA LEU A 164 5.09 5.00 17.02
C LEU A 164 5.97 5.86 17.93
N TYR A 165 5.47 6.15 19.13
CA TYR A 165 6.13 6.91 20.19
C TYR A 165 6.52 5.96 21.32
N TRP A 166 7.75 5.49 21.28
CA TRP A 166 8.34 4.50 22.17
C TRP A 166 8.70 5.13 23.52
N GLU A 167 8.38 4.42 24.60
CA GLU A 167 8.74 4.81 25.96
C GLU A 167 10.11 4.24 26.35
N GLY A 168 10.90 5.01 27.10
CA GLY A 168 12.15 4.53 27.70
C GLY A 168 13.30 4.28 26.71
N VAL A 169 13.27 4.86 25.50
CA VAL A 169 14.33 4.73 24.49
C VAL A 169 14.88 6.09 24.04
N GLU A 170 16.12 6.11 23.54
CA GLU A 170 16.80 7.33 23.07
C GLU A 170 16.15 7.94 21.82
N GLU A 171 15.66 7.10 20.90
CA GLU A 171 14.90 7.52 19.72
C GLU A 171 13.41 7.18 19.91
N PRO A 172 12.63 8.06 20.58
CA PRO A 172 11.26 7.76 20.96
C PRO A 172 10.32 7.75 19.75
N GLU A 173 10.58 8.52 18.69
CA GLU A 173 9.69 8.56 17.53
C GLU A 173 10.21 7.68 16.37
N ARG A 174 9.39 6.73 15.94
CA ARG A 174 9.59 5.95 14.71
C ARG A 174 8.42 6.17 13.76
N CYS A 175 8.70 6.78 12.61
CA CYS A 175 7.72 7.01 11.57
C CYS A 175 7.85 5.97 10.45
N TYR A 176 6.76 5.34 10.06
CA TYR A 176 6.71 4.34 9.00
C TYR A 176 5.77 4.82 7.89
N ALA A 177 6.24 4.79 6.65
CA ALA A 177 5.35 4.92 5.50
C ALA A 177 4.59 3.60 5.28
N VAL A 178 3.26 3.68 5.29
CA VAL A 178 2.38 2.63 4.79
C VAL A 178 2.44 2.66 3.27
N ILE A 179 3.14 1.67 2.70
CA ILE A 179 3.29 1.55 1.25
C ILE A 179 2.04 0.89 0.67
N GLU A 180 1.59 -0.21 1.28
CA GLU A 180 0.41 -0.98 0.85
C GLU A 180 -0.38 -1.49 2.04
N PHE A 181 -1.68 -1.67 1.82
CA PHE A 181 -2.59 -2.20 2.82
C PHE A 181 -3.71 -3.01 2.17
N SER A 182 -3.97 -4.21 2.69
CA SER A 182 -5.03 -5.11 2.23
C SER A 182 -6.03 -5.54 3.31
N GLY A 183 -5.96 -4.95 4.51
CA GLY A 183 -6.71 -5.41 5.69
C GLY A 183 -6.04 -6.59 6.39
N ALA A 184 -5.52 -7.56 5.63
CA ALA A 184 -4.82 -8.74 6.15
C ALA A 184 -3.28 -8.59 6.14
N ALA A 185 -2.75 -7.67 5.34
CA ALA A 185 -1.32 -7.41 5.28
C ALA A 185 -1.04 -5.92 5.09
N MET A 186 0.10 -5.48 5.58
CA MET A 186 0.57 -4.10 5.43
C MET A 186 2.07 -4.10 5.11
N LEU A 187 2.45 -3.38 4.06
CA LEU A 187 3.84 -3.15 3.72
C LEU A 187 4.28 -1.81 4.32
N LEU A 188 5.23 -1.86 5.26
CA LEU A 188 5.77 -0.69 5.92
C LEU A 188 7.19 -0.40 5.47
N ARG A 189 7.60 0.88 5.52
CA ARG A 189 9.00 1.28 5.42
C ARG A 189 9.33 2.33 6.48
N TRP A 190 10.35 2.07 7.29
CA TRP A 190 10.79 3.02 8.31
C TRP A 190 11.45 4.26 7.69
N LEU A 191 10.89 5.44 7.97
CA LEU A 191 11.44 6.73 7.56
C LEU A 191 12.51 7.18 8.56
N ARG A 192 13.73 6.67 8.39
CA ARG A 192 14.88 7.05 9.23
C ARG A 192 15.31 8.49 8.93
N LYS A 193 15.85 9.16 9.96
CA LYS A 193 16.53 10.46 9.80
C LYS A 193 17.78 10.33 8.92
N THR A 194 18.46 9.19 8.99
CA THR A 194 19.68 8.89 8.22
C THR A 194 19.64 7.49 7.62
N GLY A 195 20.23 7.33 6.44
CA GLY A 195 20.29 6.06 5.73
C GLY A 195 18.99 5.67 5.02
N ARG A 196 18.95 4.43 4.53
CA ARG A 196 17.78 3.84 3.87
C ARG A 196 17.31 2.64 4.67
N SER A 197 16.00 2.44 4.75
CA SER A 197 15.41 1.21 5.24
C SER A 197 14.75 0.45 4.10
N LEU A 198 14.77 -0.87 4.18
CA LEU A 198 14.02 -1.72 3.28
C LEU A 198 12.57 -1.83 3.77
N PRO A 199 11.59 -1.87 2.87
CA PRO A 199 10.23 -2.22 3.22
C PRO A 199 10.14 -3.63 3.81
N PHE A 200 9.19 -3.85 4.72
CA PHE A 200 8.90 -5.15 5.31
C PHE A 200 7.39 -5.34 5.48
N TRP A 201 6.95 -6.59 5.36
CA TRP A 201 5.55 -6.95 5.52
C TRP A 201 5.23 -7.27 6.97
N LEU A 202 4.08 -6.78 7.41
CA LEU A 202 3.37 -7.26 8.58
C LEU A 202 2.06 -7.92 8.13
N TYR A 203 1.72 -9.04 8.75
CA TYR A 203 0.50 -9.79 8.48
C TYR A 203 -0.40 -9.76 9.71
N ARG A 204 -1.69 -9.48 9.50
CA ARG A 204 -2.68 -9.50 10.57
C ARG A 204 -2.79 -10.93 11.08
N ARG A 205 -2.60 -11.12 12.39
CA ARG A 205 -2.92 -12.38 13.04
C ARG A 205 -4.44 -12.55 13.01
N PRO A 206 -4.98 -13.64 12.45
CA PRO A 206 -6.42 -13.88 12.51
C PRO A 206 -6.83 -14.01 13.97
N ASP A 207 -7.86 -13.27 14.37
CA ASP A 207 -8.41 -13.34 15.72
C ASP A 207 -8.76 -14.80 16.01
N HIS A 208 -7.96 -15.48 16.83
CA HIS A 208 -8.25 -16.81 17.36
C HIS A 208 -9.29 -16.69 18.48
N ASN A 209 -10.40 -16.01 18.23
CA ASN A 209 -11.63 -16.15 19.01
C ASN A 209 -12.51 -17.20 18.32
N GLY A 210 -11.97 -18.40 18.12
CA GLY A 210 -12.81 -19.58 18.00
C GLY A 210 -13.35 -19.91 19.39
N PRO A 211 -14.60 -20.39 19.54
CA PRO A 211 -15.05 -20.93 20.81
C PRO A 211 -14.04 -22.01 21.25
N VAL A 212 -13.52 -21.87 22.46
CA VAL A 212 -12.81 -22.96 23.12
C VAL A 212 -13.87 -24.05 23.29
N ASP A 213 -13.86 -25.06 22.43
CA ASP A 213 -14.61 -26.28 22.68
C ASP A 213 -14.06 -26.83 24.00
N HIS A 214 -14.79 -26.58 25.08
CA HIS A 214 -14.63 -27.30 26.32
C HIS A 214 -14.94 -28.76 26.00
N VAL A 215 -13.89 -29.51 25.69
CA VAL A 215 -13.95 -30.97 25.73
C VAL A 215 -14.21 -31.32 27.18
N ASP A 216 -15.47 -31.61 27.47
CA ASP A 216 -15.96 -32.17 28.71
C ASP A 216 -15.39 -33.60 28.82
N GLU A 217 -14.19 -33.72 29.39
CA GLU A 217 -13.67 -35.00 29.88
C GLU A 217 -14.48 -35.41 31.11
N SER A 218 -15.66 -35.98 30.86
CA SER A 218 -16.33 -36.80 31.86
C SER A 218 -15.60 -38.14 31.99
N PRO A 219 -15.15 -38.55 33.19
CA PRO A 219 -14.50 -39.83 33.38
C PRO A 219 -15.55 -40.95 33.33
N ALA A 220 -15.37 -41.89 32.40
CA ALA A 220 -16.11 -43.14 32.40
C ALA A 220 -15.72 -43.96 33.64
N THR A 221 -16.75 -44.47 34.30
CA THR A 221 -16.76 -45.19 35.57
C THR A 221 -16.20 -46.60 35.46
#